data_AF-A0A834TQ03-F1
#
_entry.id   AF-A0A834TQ03-F1
#
_cell.length_a   1.000
_cell.length_b   1.000
_cell.length_c   1.000
_cell.angle_alpha   90.00
_cell.angle_beta   90.00
_cell.angle_gamma   90.00
#
_symmetry.space_group_name_H-M   'P 1'
#
loop_
_entity.id
_entity.type
_entity.pdbx_description
1 polymer ?
#
loop_
_entity_poly.entity_id
_entity_poly.type
_entity_poly.pdbx_seq_one_letter_code
_entity_poly.pdbx_strand_id
1 'polypeptide(L)'
;MMRVESFPLIFFFLFFFFFLASGSESVKPTPYSMPFNRTLFPSGFVFGAGSAAYQTDIKLMKKIGLDSFRFSISWSRIFPKGKGKVNELGVKFYNNVIDELLSNGLTPFVTLFHWDLPQSLQDEYGGFMSPKIVEDFREYSDFCFKTFGDRVKNWVTLNEPLSFSSNGYNGGTFAPGRCSNYVGNCTAGNSATEPYIVGHHLILSHAAAVRLYKKKYQRHQKGQIGITLVTHWIEPKSDTVADRKAASRALDFWFGWYADPITYGSYPESMQSIVGDRLPKFTKAQKEFVKASYDFLGINYYTTYYATALNWLYIYPKGLRLLLKYVKDKYQNPIIYVTENGVAEANNASIPIKEAIKDSIRIRYYDGHLKSLLQAIKDGVKVKGYYAWSFFDDFEWDAGYTVRFGITYVDFKNNVKRYLKYSAYWLKMFLLH
;
A
#
# COMPACT_ATOMS: atom_id res chain seq x y z
N MET A 1 76.87 -15.96 41.63
CA MET A 1 77.74 -16.66 42.60
C MET A 1 76.81 -17.54 43.46
N MET A 2 76.97 -18.87 43.38
CA MET A 2 76.21 -19.99 44.03
C MET A 2 74.70 -20.08 43.67
N ARG A 3 74.17 -21.00 42.83
CA ARG A 3 74.06 -22.50 42.86
C ARG A 3 73.60 -23.03 44.22
N VAL A 4 72.56 -23.89 44.32
CA VAL A 4 72.51 -25.33 43.95
C VAL A 4 71.03 -25.75 43.70
N GLU A 5 70.63 -26.30 42.53
CA GLU A 5 70.31 -27.74 42.18
C GLU A 5 69.29 -28.42 43.14
N SER A 6 68.27 -29.23 42.79
CA SER A 6 67.86 -29.98 41.59
C SER A 6 66.44 -30.59 41.81
N PHE A 7 65.74 -30.93 40.70
CA PHE A 7 64.46 -31.69 40.52
C PHE A 7 64.55 -33.18 40.99
N PRO A 8 63.54 -34.10 40.82
CA PRO A 8 62.11 -34.01 40.36
C PRO A 8 61.11 -34.86 41.20
N LEU A 9 59.79 -34.78 40.95
CA LEU A 9 58.93 -35.89 40.45
C LEU A 9 57.42 -35.58 40.51
N ILE A 10 56.77 -36.09 39.47
CA ILE A 10 55.36 -36.00 39.07
C ILE A 10 54.46 -36.86 39.97
N PHE A 11 53.27 -36.34 40.33
CA PHE A 11 52.16 -37.17 40.80
C PHE A 11 50.91 -36.93 39.94
N PHE A 12 50.51 -37.98 39.23
CA PHE A 12 49.22 -38.18 38.58
C PHE A 12 48.13 -38.44 39.62
N PHE A 13 46.93 -37.88 39.45
CA PHE A 13 45.72 -38.40 40.09
C PHE A 13 44.68 -38.78 39.02
N LEU A 14 44.40 -40.08 38.97
CA LEU A 14 43.29 -40.73 38.29
C LEU A 14 41.98 -40.49 39.05
N PHE A 15 40.89 -40.19 38.36
CA PHE A 15 39.54 -40.52 38.83
C PHE A 15 38.72 -41.17 37.72
N PHE A 16 38.06 -42.26 38.11
CA PHE A 16 37.43 -43.28 37.29
C PHE A 16 36.13 -42.84 36.61
N PHE A 17 35.91 -43.42 35.42
CA PHE A 17 34.68 -43.39 34.63
C PHE A 17 33.52 -44.12 35.33
N PHE A 18 32.31 -43.53 35.26
CA PHE A 18 31.06 -44.27 35.23
C PHE A 18 30.30 -43.92 33.94
N PHE A 19 30.17 -44.92 33.07
CA PHE A 19 29.39 -44.89 31.85
C PHE A 19 27.91 -45.15 32.20
N LEU A 20 27.03 -44.17 31.97
CA LEU A 20 25.60 -44.40 31.82
C LEU A 20 25.23 -43.99 30.39
N ALA A 21 25.11 -44.99 29.53
CA ALA A 21 24.56 -44.83 28.20
C ALA A 21 23.06 -44.49 28.32
N SER A 22 22.71 -43.23 28.07
CA SER A 22 21.35 -42.84 27.69
C SER A 22 21.39 -42.38 26.24
N GLY A 23 20.64 -43.08 25.38
CA GLY A 23 20.60 -42.83 23.96
C GLY A 23 20.16 -41.40 23.67
N SER A 24 20.89 -40.72 22.78
CA SER A 24 20.41 -39.49 22.15
C SER A 24 19.27 -39.83 21.21
N GLU A 25 18.04 -39.86 21.74
CA GLU A 25 16.87 -39.64 20.89
C GLU A 25 17.03 -38.25 20.29
N SER A 26 17.42 -38.20 19.01
CA SER A 26 17.27 -37.00 18.21
C SER A 26 15.79 -36.63 18.22
N VAL A 27 15.42 -35.65 19.04
CA VAL A 27 14.11 -35.00 18.96
C VAL A 27 14.01 -34.48 17.53
N LYS A 28 13.21 -35.15 16.70
CA LYS A 28 12.85 -34.62 15.38
C LYS A 28 12.28 -33.22 15.64
N PRO A 29 12.79 -32.15 15.00
CA PRO A 29 12.21 -30.83 15.19
C PRO A 29 10.74 -30.91 14.81
N THR A 30 9.87 -30.85 15.81
CA THR A 30 8.44 -30.64 15.58
C THR A 30 8.34 -29.33 14.79
N PRO A 31 7.69 -29.33 13.62
CA PRO A 31 7.50 -28.10 12.86
C PRO A 31 6.85 -27.10 13.79
N TYR A 32 7.51 -25.97 14.03
CA TYR A 32 6.90 -24.88 14.78
C TYR A 32 5.71 -24.38 13.96
N SER A 33 4.50 -24.85 14.27
CA SER A 33 3.28 -24.39 13.62
C SER A 33 2.75 -23.17 14.37
N MET A 34 2.75 -22.01 13.73
CA MET A 34 2.02 -20.87 14.28
C MET A 34 0.51 -21.17 14.20
N PRO A 35 -0.24 -21.12 15.32
CA PRO A 35 -1.69 -21.37 15.31
C PRO A 35 -2.46 -20.41 14.40
N PHE A 36 -1.96 -19.18 14.23
CA PHE A 36 -2.47 -18.19 13.28
C PHE A 36 -1.54 -18.11 12.06
N ASN A 37 -1.99 -18.64 10.92
CA ASN A 37 -1.21 -18.73 9.68
C ASN A 37 -2.12 -18.61 8.43
N ARG A 38 -1.51 -18.60 7.24
CA ARG A 38 -2.21 -18.42 5.95
C ARG A 38 -3.29 -19.44 5.65
N THR A 39 -3.23 -20.66 6.19
CA THR A 39 -4.23 -21.72 5.92
C THR A 39 -5.61 -21.40 6.46
N LEU A 40 -5.71 -20.43 7.38
CA LEU A 40 -6.99 -19.93 7.89
C LEU A 40 -7.71 -19.03 6.87
N PHE A 41 -7.02 -18.55 5.84
CA PHE A 41 -7.58 -17.73 4.77
C PHE A 41 -8.05 -18.60 3.60
N PRO A 42 -8.94 -18.10 2.73
CA PRO A 42 -9.39 -18.86 1.56
C PRO A 42 -8.24 -19.35 0.70
N SER A 43 -8.38 -20.54 0.11
CA SER A 43 -7.42 -21.02 -0.88
C SER A 43 -7.29 -20.02 -2.04
N GLY A 44 -6.04 -19.74 -2.44
CA GLY A 44 -5.73 -18.70 -3.44
C GLY A 44 -5.81 -17.26 -2.92
N PHE A 45 -5.97 -17.03 -1.61
CA PHE A 45 -5.83 -15.69 -1.04
C PHE A 45 -4.40 -15.20 -1.20
N VAL A 46 -4.26 -13.98 -1.74
CA VAL A 46 -2.97 -13.40 -2.10
C VAL A 46 -2.39 -12.62 -0.92
N PHE A 47 -1.17 -12.98 -0.50
CA PHE A 47 -0.38 -12.17 0.43
C PHE A 47 0.78 -11.50 -0.30
N GLY A 48 0.85 -10.18 -0.21
CA GLY A 48 1.87 -9.39 -0.87
C GLY A 48 2.43 -8.27 0.01
N ALA A 49 3.30 -7.47 -0.59
CA ALA A 49 3.78 -6.21 -0.03
C ALA A 49 3.82 -5.14 -1.14
N GLY A 50 3.80 -3.86 -0.75
CA GLY A 50 3.92 -2.73 -1.67
C GLY A 50 5.24 -1.98 -1.52
N SER A 51 5.88 -1.57 -2.62
CA SER A 51 6.94 -0.53 -2.68
C SER A 51 7.32 -0.20 -4.13
N ALA A 52 8.32 0.66 -4.33
CA ALA A 52 9.16 0.64 -5.55
C ALA A 52 10.21 -0.49 -5.45
N ALA A 53 10.46 -1.26 -6.51
CA ALA A 53 11.35 -2.44 -6.47
C ALA A 53 12.62 -2.32 -7.31
N TYR A 54 13.63 -3.10 -6.90
CA TYR A 54 14.80 -3.47 -7.68
C TYR A 54 14.99 -5.00 -7.74
N GLN A 55 15.84 -5.53 -8.63
CA GLN A 55 15.92 -6.99 -8.87
C GLN A 55 16.39 -7.81 -7.66
N THR A 56 17.36 -7.32 -6.89
CA THR A 56 17.85 -8.01 -5.68
C THR A 56 16.80 -8.14 -4.59
N ASP A 57 15.84 -7.22 -4.60
CA ASP A 57 14.76 -7.10 -3.63
C ASP A 57 13.65 -8.14 -3.89
N ILE A 58 13.42 -8.53 -5.14
CA ILE A 58 12.44 -9.55 -5.53
C ILE A 58 12.78 -10.91 -4.94
N LYS A 59 14.07 -11.27 -4.89
CA LYS A 59 14.54 -12.51 -4.27
C LYS A 59 14.25 -12.55 -2.76
N LEU A 60 14.28 -11.40 -2.08
CA LEU A 60 13.90 -11.32 -0.66
C LEU A 60 12.39 -11.56 -0.47
N MET A 61 11.55 -11.02 -1.35
CA MET A 61 10.10 -11.26 -1.33
C MET A 61 9.80 -12.76 -1.47
N LYS A 62 10.47 -13.43 -2.42
CA LYS A 62 10.36 -14.87 -2.60
C LYS A 62 10.81 -15.65 -1.37
N LYS A 63 11.92 -15.23 -0.73
CA LYS A 63 12.43 -15.86 0.50
C LYS A 63 11.48 -15.74 1.69
N ILE A 64 10.69 -14.67 1.75
CA ILE A 64 9.62 -14.48 2.75
C ILE A 64 8.40 -15.34 2.41
N GLY A 65 8.17 -15.64 1.12
CA GLY A 65 7.05 -16.46 0.67
C GLY A 65 5.83 -15.64 0.24
N LEU A 66 6.03 -14.38 -0.16
CA LEU A 66 4.96 -13.55 -0.74
C LEU A 66 4.48 -14.16 -2.08
N ASP A 67 3.19 -13.99 -2.37
CA ASP A 67 2.55 -14.45 -3.61
C ASP A 67 2.51 -13.34 -4.68
N SER A 68 2.56 -12.09 -4.27
CA SER A 68 2.39 -10.93 -5.14
C SER A 68 3.18 -9.72 -4.65
N PHE A 69 3.52 -8.83 -5.58
CA PHE A 69 4.16 -7.56 -5.28
C PHE A 69 3.41 -6.41 -5.95
N ARG A 70 3.05 -5.41 -5.14
CA ARG A 70 2.39 -4.18 -5.62
C ARG A 70 3.42 -3.08 -5.85
N PHE A 71 3.45 -2.52 -7.05
CA PHE A 71 4.32 -1.38 -7.39
C PHE A 71 3.61 -0.43 -8.36
N SER A 72 4.19 0.77 -8.54
CA SER A 72 3.71 1.73 -9.52
C SER A 72 4.63 1.84 -10.74
N ILE A 73 4.02 2.11 -11.89
CA ILE A 73 4.74 2.58 -13.07
C ILE A 73 4.84 4.09 -12.95
N SER A 74 6.05 4.61 -13.14
CA SER A 74 6.27 6.04 -13.11
C SER A 74 5.96 6.63 -14.47
N TRP A 75 4.95 7.49 -14.52
CA TRP A 75 4.50 8.09 -15.79
C TRP A 75 5.63 8.86 -16.44
N SER A 76 6.34 9.70 -15.67
CA SER A 76 7.47 10.47 -16.19
C SER A 76 8.66 9.60 -16.63
N ARG A 77 8.79 8.37 -16.12
CA ARG A 77 9.80 7.43 -16.59
C ARG A 77 9.47 6.83 -17.95
N ILE A 78 8.19 6.62 -18.25
CA ILE A 78 7.72 6.13 -19.57
C ILE A 78 7.67 7.28 -20.58
N PHE A 79 7.03 8.39 -20.19
CA PHE A 79 6.90 9.61 -20.99
C PHE A 79 7.53 10.80 -20.24
N PRO A 80 8.80 11.15 -20.50
CA PRO A 80 9.49 12.24 -19.79
C PRO A 80 8.83 13.61 -19.92
N LYS A 81 8.07 13.84 -20.99
CA LYS A 81 7.28 15.06 -21.21
C LYS A 81 5.77 14.84 -20.96
N GLY A 82 5.40 13.73 -20.33
CA GLY A 82 4.04 13.29 -20.07
C GLY A 82 3.31 12.68 -21.28
N LYS A 83 3.67 13.08 -22.49
CA LYS A 83 3.15 12.57 -23.76
C LYS A 83 4.22 12.49 -24.83
N GLY A 84 3.90 11.87 -25.96
CA GLY A 84 4.77 11.83 -27.14
C GLY A 84 5.85 10.75 -27.04
N LYS A 85 7.13 11.14 -27.11
CA LYS A 85 8.25 10.19 -27.23
C LYS A 85 8.38 9.33 -25.96
N VAL A 86 8.34 8.01 -26.17
CA VAL A 86 8.57 6.99 -25.14
C VAL A 86 10.05 6.94 -24.78
N ASN A 87 10.34 6.74 -23.49
CA ASN A 87 11.66 6.39 -23.00
C ASN A 87 11.81 4.86 -22.92
N GLU A 88 12.45 4.28 -23.93
CA GLU A 88 12.64 2.83 -24.06
C GLU A 88 13.40 2.20 -22.89
N LEU A 89 14.31 2.95 -22.23
CA LEU A 89 14.99 2.45 -21.03
C LEU A 89 14.04 2.33 -19.84
N GLY A 90 13.06 3.23 -19.74
CA GLY A 90 11.98 3.15 -18.76
C GLY A 90 11.10 1.92 -19.01
N VAL A 91 10.74 1.67 -20.26
CA VAL A 91 9.99 0.48 -20.67
C VAL A 91 10.77 -0.80 -20.35
N LYS A 92 12.05 -0.85 -20.72
CA LYS A 92 12.94 -1.98 -20.42
C LYS A 92 13.04 -2.24 -18.92
N PHE A 93 13.15 -1.20 -18.10
CA PHE A 93 13.17 -1.33 -16.64
C PHE A 93 11.93 -2.06 -16.12
N TYR A 94 10.72 -1.63 -16.51
CA TYR A 94 9.50 -2.27 -16.02
C TYR A 94 9.30 -3.67 -16.57
N ASN A 95 9.68 -3.94 -17.83
CA ASN A 95 9.73 -5.32 -18.34
C ASN A 95 10.63 -6.20 -17.48
N ASN A 96 11.87 -5.76 -17.19
CA ASN A 96 12.79 -6.52 -16.35
C ASN A 96 12.24 -6.79 -14.94
N VAL A 97 11.55 -5.81 -14.34
CA VAL A 97 10.90 -6.00 -13.02
C VAL A 97 9.77 -7.01 -13.11
N ILE A 98 8.89 -6.90 -14.11
CA ILE A 98 7.77 -7.82 -14.31
C ILE A 98 8.25 -9.24 -14.57
N ASP A 99 9.26 -9.40 -15.43
CA ASP A 99 9.85 -10.70 -15.77
C ASP A 99 10.54 -11.33 -14.56
N GLU A 100 11.27 -10.55 -13.77
CA GLU A 100 11.91 -11.06 -12.54
C GLU A 100 10.88 -11.43 -11.46
N LEU A 101 9.77 -10.69 -11.34
CA LEU A 101 8.67 -11.08 -10.45
C LEU A 101 8.08 -12.43 -10.86
N LEU A 102 7.73 -12.57 -12.14
CA LEU A 102 7.12 -13.79 -12.65
C LEU A 102 8.06 -14.99 -12.61
N SER A 103 9.36 -14.80 -12.91
CA SER A 103 10.36 -15.88 -12.82
C SER A 103 10.53 -16.40 -11.38
N ASN A 104 10.25 -15.56 -10.38
CA ASN A 104 10.24 -15.93 -8.97
C ASN A 104 8.84 -16.37 -8.47
N GLY A 105 7.85 -16.45 -9.35
CA GLY A 105 6.47 -16.86 -9.02
C GLY A 105 5.69 -15.81 -8.22
N LEU A 106 6.06 -14.53 -8.33
CA LEU A 106 5.36 -13.40 -7.73
C LEU A 106 4.45 -12.76 -8.77
N THR A 107 3.18 -12.57 -8.42
CA THR A 107 2.20 -11.91 -9.31
C THR A 107 2.36 -10.39 -9.26
N PRO A 108 2.58 -9.70 -10.40
CA PRO A 108 2.58 -8.25 -10.45
C PRO A 108 1.18 -7.66 -10.16
N PHE A 109 1.14 -6.65 -9.28
CA PHE A 109 -0.07 -5.85 -9.01
C PHE A 109 0.26 -4.37 -9.23
N VAL A 110 -0.14 -3.82 -10.38
CA VAL A 110 0.47 -2.60 -10.91
C VAL A 110 -0.45 -1.40 -10.76
N THR A 111 0.06 -0.35 -10.12
CA THR A 111 -0.59 0.96 -10.02
C THR A 111 -0.10 1.87 -11.15
N LEU A 112 -1.00 2.43 -11.95
CA LEU A 112 -0.66 3.30 -13.08
C LEU A 112 -0.23 4.69 -12.63
N PHE A 113 -0.91 5.25 -11.64
CA PHE A 113 -0.61 6.57 -11.09
C PHE A 113 -0.52 6.53 -9.57
N HIS A 114 0.67 6.84 -9.06
CA HIS A 114 0.93 6.97 -7.63
C HIS A 114 1.51 8.36 -7.36
N TRP A 115 0.75 9.38 -7.78
CA TRP A 115 0.97 10.81 -7.52
C TRP A 115 2.15 11.45 -8.27
N ASP A 116 2.89 10.69 -9.06
CA ASP A 116 4.11 11.12 -9.74
C ASP A 116 3.83 11.70 -11.14
N LEU A 117 2.96 12.71 -11.18
CA LEU A 117 2.56 13.39 -12.41
C LEU A 117 3.79 14.00 -13.12
N PRO A 118 3.96 13.80 -14.45
CA PRO A 118 5.02 14.46 -15.20
C PRO A 118 4.89 15.98 -15.08
N GLN A 119 5.96 16.64 -14.63
CA GLN A 119 5.99 18.10 -14.42
C GLN A 119 5.56 18.87 -15.67
N SER A 120 5.89 18.38 -16.87
CA SER A 120 5.46 19.03 -18.12
C SER A 120 3.94 19.14 -18.28
N LEU A 121 3.15 18.20 -17.77
CA LEU A 121 1.68 18.30 -17.79
C LEU A 121 1.16 19.26 -16.73
N GLN A 122 1.85 19.33 -15.58
CA GLN A 122 1.58 20.32 -14.55
C GLN A 122 1.85 21.75 -15.07
N ASP A 123 2.95 21.95 -15.79
CA ASP A 123 3.33 23.25 -16.35
C ASP A 123 2.43 23.66 -17.53
N GLU A 124 2.07 22.70 -18.41
CA GLU A 124 1.30 23.00 -19.63
C GLU A 124 -0.14 23.43 -19.33
N TYR A 125 -0.79 22.77 -18.37
CA TYR A 125 -2.21 23.03 -18.10
C TYR A 125 -2.65 22.83 -16.65
N GLY A 126 -1.71 22.76 -15.70
CA GLY A 126 -2.02 22.58 -14.28
C GLY A 126 -2.36 21.15 -13.88
N GLY A 127 -2.00 20.15 -14.71
CA GLY A 127 -2.22 18.74 -14.40
C GLY A 127 -3.69 18.42 -14.20
N PHE A 128 -4.04 17.86 -13.03
CA PHE A 128 -5.42 17.47 -12.71
C PHE A 128 -6.38 18.66 -12.48
N MET A 129 -5.91 19.90 -12.52
CA MET A 129 -6.79 21.07 -12.57
C MET A 129 -7.52 21.22 -13.92
N SER A 130 -7.05 20.55 -14.98
CA SER A 130 -7.58 20.68 -16.33
C SER A 130 -8.21 19.38 -16.82
N PRO A 131 -9.33 19.43 -17.56
CA PRO A 131 -9.94 18.23 -18.15
C PRO A 131 -9.06 17.56 -19.21
N LYS A 132 -8.02 18.24 -19.73
CA LYS A 132 -7.05 17.66 -20.67
C LYS A 132 -6.34 16.43 -20.11
N ILE A 133 -6.16 16.36 -18.79
CA ILE A 133 -5.49 15.24 -18.11
C ILE A 133 -6.21 13.91 -18.33
N VAL A 134 -7.52 13.94 -18.61
CA VAL A 134 -8.33 12.72 -18.78
C VAL A 134 -7.84 11.93 -19.99
N GLU A 135 -7.59 12.64 -21.09
CA GLU A 135 -7.11 12.02 -22.32
C GLU A 135 -5.63 11.63 -22.21
N ASP A 136 -4.78 12.50 -21.67
CA ASP A 136 -3.35 12.17 -21.49
C ASP A 136 -3.16 10.95 -20.57
N PHE A 137 -3.95 10.85 -19.48
CA PHE A 137 -3.94 9.67 -18.61
C PHE A 137 -4.48 8.42 -19.30
N ARG A 138 -5.51 8.56 -20.16
CA ARG A 138 -6.05 7.45 -20.96
C ARG A 138 -5.01 6.91 -21.93
N GLU A 139 -4.29 7.78 -22.64
CA GLU A 139 -3.24 7.39 -23.59
C GLU A 139 -2.04 6.75 -22.90
N TYR A 140 -1.61 7.30 -21.77
CA TYR A 140 -0.61 6.67 -20.91
C TYR A 140 -1.05 5.26 -20.46
N SER A 141 -2.31 5.12 -20.03
CA SER A 141 -2.87 3.83 -19.65
C SER A 141 -2.94 2.86 -20.83
N ASP A 142 -3.35 3.31 -22.03
CA ASP A 142 -3.35 2.51 -23.27
C ASP A 142 -1.96 1.94 -23.55
N PHE A 143 -0.94 2.79 -23.44
CA PHE A 143 0.45 2.39 -23.63
C PHE A 143 0.86 1.31 -22.62
N CYS A 144 0.57 1.51 -21.32
CA CYS A 144 0.88 0.53 -20.28
C CYS A 144 0.17 -0.81 -20.52
N PHE A 145 -1.12 -0.80 -20.85
CA PHE A 145 -1.88 -2.02 -21.13
C PHE A 145 -1.33 -2.77 -22.34
N LYS A 146 -1.01 -2.05 -23.42
CA LYS A 146 -0.43 -2.63 -24.63
C LYS A 146 0.95 -3.25 -24.37
N THR A 147 1.77 -2.58 -23.56
CA THR A 147 3.18 -2.93 -23.36
C THR A 147 3.39 -4.03 -22.31
N PHE A 148 2.58 -4.05 -21.25
CA PHE A 148 2.80 -4.92 -20.10
C PHE A 148 1.64 -5.86 -19.81
N GLY A 149 0.46 -5.65 -20.41
CA GLY A 149 -0.77 -6.38 -20.07
C GLY A 149 -0.82 -7.84 -20.55
N ASP A 150 0.13 -8.27 -21.37
CA ASP A 150 0.38 -9.67 -21.67
C ASP A 150 0.77 -10.45 -20.40
N ARG A 151 1.49 -9.82 -19.47
CA ARG A 151 1.98 -10.39 -18.20
C ARG A 151 1.28 -9.84 -16.96
N VAL A 152 0.92 -8.56 -16.94
CA VAL A 152 0.24 -7.91 -15.80
C VAL A 152 -1.26 -8.16 -15.86
N LYS A 153 -1.80 -8.79 -14.81
CA LYS A 153 -3.22 -9.17 -14.70
C LYS A 153 -4.02 -8.40 -13.66
N ASN A 154 -3.35 -7.59 -12.83
CA ASN A 154 -4.02 -6.78 -11.81
C ASN A 154 -3.58 -5.33 -11.97
N TRP A 155 -4.51 -4.48 -12.40
CA TRP A 155 -4.29 -3.06 -12.66
C TRP A 155 -5.03 -2.20 -11.65
N VAL A 156 -4.34 -1.23 -11.06
CA VAL A 156 -4.94 -0.13 -10.29
C VAL A 156 -4.71 1.14 -11.07
N THR A 157 -5.76 1.92 -11.34
CA THR A 157 -5.60 3.19 -12.04
C THR A 157 -4.90 4.23 -11.19
N LEU A 158 -5.45 4.52 -10.01
CA LEU A 158 -5.02 5.60 -9.13
C LEU A 158 -4.78 5.04 -7.73
N ASN A 159 -3.68 5.43 -7.09
CA ASN A 159 -3.54 5.34 -5.65
C ASN A 159 -4.23 6.54 -4.99
N GLU A 160 -5.14 6.28 -4.06
CA GLU A 160 -5.62 7.25 -3.06
C GLU A 160 -5.88 8.66 -3.63
N PRO A 161 -6.86 8.82 -4.51
CA PRO A 161 -7.16 10.12 -5.11
C PRO A 161 -7.57 11.18 -4.06
N LEU A 162 -8.09 10.74 -2.90
CA LEU A 162 -8.34 11.61 -1.74
C LEU A 162 -7.07 12.31 -1.25
N SER A 163 -6.00 11.54 -1.03
CA SER A 163 -4.71 12.04 -0.56
C SER A 163 -4.11 13.02 -1.58
N PHE A 164 -4.14 12.67 -2.87
CA PHE A 164 -3.66 13.56 -3.94
C PHE A 164 -4.41 14.88 -3.98
N SER A 165 -5.76 14.84 -3.96
CA SER A 165 -6.60 16.03 -4.00
C SER A 165 -6.47 16.88 -2.73
N SER A 166 -6.57 16.25 -1.56
CA SER A 166 -6.57 16.98 -0.28
C SER A 166 -5.18 17.49 0.08
N ASN A 167 -4.15 16.66 0.03
CA ASN A 167 -2.82 17.10 0.44
C ASN A 167 -2.15 17.96 -0.64
N GLY A 168 -2.46 17.74 -1.92
CA GLY A 168 -1.89 18.50 -3.02
C GLY A 168 -2.55 19.85 -3.29
N TYR A 169 -3.85 20.00 -2.98
CA TYR A 169 -4.67 21.16 -3.36
C TYR A 169 -5.51 21.78 -2.23
N ASN A 170 -5.58 21.15 -1.05
CA ASN A 170 -6.16 21.75 0.16
C ASN A 170 -5.06 22.15 1.14
N GLY A 171 -4.32 21.17 1.67
CA GLY A 171 -3.25 21.41 2.64
C GLY A 171 -1.95 21.94 2.03
N GLY A 172 -1.71 21.65 0.74
CA GLY A 172 -0.49 22.04 0.03
C GLY A 172 0.80 21.37 0.56
N THR A 173 0.68 20.27 1.30
CA THR A 173 1.81 19.53 1.87
C THR A 173 2.41 18.54 0.89
N PHE A 174 1.67 18.15 -0.15
CA PHE A 174 2.10 17.21 -1.19
C PHE A 174 2.19 17.96 -2.53
N ALA A 175 2.96 17.45 -3.49
CA ALA A 175 3.00 18.02 -4.83
C ALA A 175 1.59 18.08 -5.46
N PRO A 176 1.21 19.18 -6.15
CA PRO A 176 2.03 20.32 -6.54
C PRO A 176 2.15 21.45 -5.50
N GLY A 177 1.68 21.26 -4.27
CA GLY A 177 1.86 22.21 -3.18
C GLY A 177 0.95 23.43 -3.29
N ARG A 178 -0.33 23.22 -3.60
CA ARG A 178 -1.32 24.29 -3.78
C ARG A 178 -2.27 24.36 -2.59
N CYS A 179 -2.52 25.57 -2.13
CA CYS A 179 -3.46 25.86 -1.05
C CYS A 179 -3.83 27.34 -1.04
N SER A 180 -4.91 27.69 -0.34
CA SER A 180 -5.24 29.08 -0.05
C SER A 180 -4.23 29.69 0.94
N ASN A 181 -3.98 30.99 0.84
CA ASN A 181 -3.05 31.72 1.72
C ASN A 181 -3.41 31.62 3.23
N TYR A 182 -4.67 31.35 3.56
CA TYR A 182 -5.12 31.15 4.95
C TYR A 182 -4.94 29.72 5.47
N VAL A 183 -4.57 28.77 4.60
CA VAL A 183 -4.29 27.37 4.96
C VAL A 183 -2.80 27.15 5.16
N GLY A 184 -1.97 27.66 4.25
CA GLY A 184 -0.53 27.49 4.30
C GLY A 184 0.21 28.45 3.37
N ASN A 185 1.53 28.35 3.37
CA ASN A 185 2.41 29.22 2.57
C ASN A 185 2.61 28.69 1.14
N CYS A 186 1.51 28.38 0.45
CA CYS A 186 1.55 27.94 -0.94
C CYS A 186 1.69 29.13 -1.89
N THR A 187 2.35 28.92 -3.03
CA THR A 187 2.56 29.98 -4.03
C THR A 187 1.28 30.36 -4.77
N ALA A 188 0.34 29.42 -4.88
CA ALA A 188 -0.97 29.59 -5.49
C ALA A 188 -1.91 28.48 -5.01
N GLY A 189 -3.21 28.70 -5.19
CA GLY A 189 -4.22 27.67 -4.95
C GLY A 189 -5.50 28.23 -4.35
N ASN A 190 -6.51 27.37 -4.28
CA ASN A 190 -7.74 27.65 -3.55
C ASN A 190 -8.25 26.35 -2.91
N SER A 191 -7.98 26.20 -1.63
CA SER A 191 -8.34 25.02 -0.83
C SER A 191 -9.84 24.77 -0.76
N ALA A 192 -10.68 25.77 -1.08
CA ALA A 192 -12.13 25.63 -1.08
C ALA A 192 -12.70 25.11 -2.41
N THR A 193 -11.94 25.16 -3.52
CA THR A 193 -12.46 24.81 -4.87
C THR A 193 -11.59 23.77 -5.59
N GLU A 194 -10.26 23.93 -5.57
CA GLU A 194 -9.34 23.10 -6.34
C GLU A 194 -9.39 21.61 -6.00
N PRO A 195 -9.53 21.18 -4.72
CA PRO A 195 -9.67 19.77 -4.40
C PRO A 195 -10.85 19.09 -5.12
N TYR A 196 -11.97 19.81 -5.27
CA TYR A 196 -13.17 19.30 -5.95
C TYR A 196 -12.99 19.21 -7.46
N ILE A 197 -12.30 20.18 -8.07
CA ILE A 197 -11.95 20.16 -9.50
C ILE A 197 -11.02 18.98 -9.80
N VAL A 198 -9.95 18.84 -9.01
CA VAL A 198 -8.96 17.76 -9.13
C VAL A 198 -9.61 16.39 -8.91
N GLY A 199 -10.41 16.26 -7.85
CA GLY A 199 -11.14 15.03 -7.55
C GLY A 199 -12.07 14.61 -8.70
N HIS A 200 -12.73 15.58 -9.34
CA HIS A 200 -13.57 15.31 -10.51
C HIS A 200 -12.79 14.78 -11.70
N HIS A 201 -11.66 15.42 -12.05
CA HIS A 201 -10.82 14.96 -13.15
C HIS A 201 -10.14 13.61 -12.85
N LEU A 202 -9.74 13.34 -11.60
CA LEU A 202 -9.25 12.02 -11.19
C LEU A 202 -10.30 10.92 -11.44
N ILE A 203 -11.55 11.15 -11.06
CA ILE A 203 -12.64 10.19 -11.29
C ILE A 203 -12.85 9.94 -12.79
N LEU A 204 -12.85 11.00 -13.60
CA LEU A 204 -12.99 10.89 -15.06
C LEU A 204 -11.80 10.17 -15.70
N SER A 205 -10.56 10.46 -15.29
CA SER A 205 -9.34 9.78 -15.73
C SER A 205 -9.38 8.29 -15.39
N HIS A 206 -9.77 7.93 -14.16
CA HIS A 206 -9.98 6.55 -13.75
C HIS A 206 -10.99 5.84 -14.65
N ALA A 207 -12.17 6.43 -14.84
CA ALA A 207 -13.21 5.84 -15.68
C ALA A 207 -12.74 5.68 -17.13
N ALA A 208 -11.99 6.64 -17.68
CA ALA A 208 -11.44 6.56 -19.04
C ALA A 208 -10.49 5.38 -19.21
N ALA A 209 -9.56 5.18 -18.27
CA ALA A 209 -8.64 4.04 -18.29
C ALA A 209 -9.39 2.70 -18.14
N VAL A 210 -10.38 2.62 -17.25
CA VAL A 210 -11.18 1.39 -17.06
C VAL A 210 -12.00 1.05 -18.29
N ARG A 211 -12.70 2.02 -18.88
CA ARG A 211 -13.52 1.79 -20.08
C ARG A 211 -12.66 1.34 -21.25
N LEU A 212 -11.49 1.96 -21.42
CA LEU A 212 -10.49 1.52 -22.39
C LEU A 212 -10.06 0.07 -22.13
N TYR A 213 -9.67 -0.26 -20.89
CA TYR A 213 -9.24 -1.62 -20.54
C TYR A 213 -10.30 -2.67 -20.82
N LYS A 214 -11.52 -2.45 -20.32
CA LYS A 214 -12.65 -3.38 -20.50
C LYS A 214 -12.99 -3.59 -21.97
N LYS A 215 -12.99 -2.51 -22.77
CA LYS A 215 -13.37 -2.55 -24.19
C LYS A 215 -12.28 -3.19 -25.06
N LYS A 216 -11.02 -2.82 -24.85
CA LYS A 216 -9.92 -3.16 -25.78
C LYS A 216 -9.10 -4.35 -25.31
N TYR A 217 -8.84 -4.50 -24.00
CA TYR A 217 -7.80 -5.38 -23.47
C TYR A 217 -8.31 -6.57 -22.66
N GLN A 218 -9.31 -6.37 -21.79
CA GLN A 218 -9.70 -7.35 -20.77
C GLN A 218 -10.05 -8.73 -21.35
N ARG A 219 -10.77 -8.79 -22.47
CA ARG A 219 -11.19 -10.06 -23.09
C ARG A 219 -10.01 -10.96 -23.47
N HIS A 220 -8.92 -10.39 -23.98
CA HIS A 220 -7.77 -11.17 -24.45
C HIS A 220 -6.63 -11.24 -23.42
N GLN A 221 -6.44 -10.17 -22.62
CA GLN A 221 -5.43 -10.16 -21.55
C GLN A 221 -5.89 -10.91 -20.30
N LYS A 222 -7.20 -11.07 -20.09
CA LYS A 222 -7.81 -11.77 -18.95
C LYS A 222 -7.38 -11.22 -17.59
N GLY A 223 -7.10 -9.92 -17.51
CA GLY A 223 -6.82 -9.24 -16.25
C GLY A 223 -8.05 -8.53 -15.68
N GLN A 224 -7.85 -7.93 -14.51
CA GLN A 224 -8.83 -7.12 -13.80
C GLN A 224 -8.28 -5.72 -13.56
N ILE A 225 -9.17 -4.73 -13.50
CA ILE A 225 -8.81 -3.34 -13.25
C ILE A 225 -9.68 -2.72 -12.15
N GLY A 226 -9.05 -1.96 -11.27
CA GLY A 226 -9.69 -1.29 -10.15
C GLY A 226 -9.05 0.04 -9.80
N ILE A 227 -9.40 0.55 -8.63
CA ILE A 227 -8.86 1.77 -8.03
C ILE A 227 -8.56 1.51 -6.55
N THR A 228 -7.52 2.14 -6.02
CA THR A 228 -7.19 2.08 -4.60
C THR A 228 -7.69 3.33 -3.90
N LEU A 229 -8.53 3.15 -2.88
CA LEU A 229 -9.05 4.23 -2.04
C LEU A 229 -8.51 4.09 -0.61
N VAL A 230 -8.09 5.19 -0.01
CA VAL A 230 -7.77 5.25 1.41
C VAL A 230 -8.95 5.77 2.19
N THR A 231 -9.16 5.19 3.36
CA THR A 231 -10.03 5.80 4.36
C THR A 231 -9.70 5.28 5.73
N HIS A 232 -9.99 6.11 6.73
CA HIS A 232 -10.02 5.71 8.12
C HIS A 232 -11.41 5.17 8.46
N TRP A 233 -11.48 4.26 9.43
CA TRP A 233 -12.77 4.00 10.04
C TRP A 233 -13.10 5.12 11.03
N ILE A 234 -14.27 5.73 10.87
CA ILE A 234 -14.71 6.87 11.69
C ILE A 234 -15.77 6.38 12.68
N GLU A 235 -15.38 6.29 13.95
CA GLU A 235 -16.32 6.07 15.06
C GLU A 235 -16.95 7.40 15.48
N PRO A 236 -18.25 7.44 15.82
CA PRO A 236 -18.85 8.61 16.45
C PRO A 236 -18.21 8.88 17.81
N LYS A 237 -17.98 10.16 18.15
CA LYS A 237 -17.37 10.57 19.41
C LYS A 237 -18.21 10.15 20.63
N SER A 238 -19.53 10.22 20.51
CA SER A 238 -20.51 9.78 21.51
C SER A 238 -21.73 9.14 20.84
N ASP A 239 -22.57 8.46 21.61
CA ASP A 239 -23.78 7.80 21.09
C ASP A 239 -24.97 8.76 20.87
N THR A 240 -24.68 9.94 20.32
CA THR A 240 -25.70 10.93 19.95
C THR A 240 -26.02 10.84 18.46
N VAL A 241 -27.25 11.23 18.08
CA VAL A 241 -27.64 11.31 16.66
C VAL A 241 -26.71 12.26 15.88
N ALA A 242 -26.27 13.35 16.52
CA ALA A 242 -25.39 14.34 15.90
C ALA A 242 -24.02 13.73 15.54
N ASP A 243 -23.40 13.00 16.48
CA ASP A 243 -22.09 12.39 16.27
C ASP A 243 -22.15 11.21 15.28
N ARG A 244 -23.22 10.41 15.31
CA ARG A 244 -23.44 9.37 14.28
C ARG A 244 -23.57 9.97 12.88
N LYS A 245 -24.33 11.06 12.75
CA LYS A 245 -24.43 11.80 11.48
C LYS A 245 -23.09 12.43 11.08
N ALA A 246 -22.30 12.92 12.04
CA ALA A 246 -20.97 13.47 11.77
C ALA A 246 -19.98 12.40 11.26
N ALA A 247 -19.96 11.22 11.89
CA ALA A 247 -19.16 10.09 11.43
C ALA A 247 -19.57 9.63 10.02
N SER A 248 -20.87 9.55 9.74
CA SER A 248 -21.37 9.24 8.39
C SER A 248 -20.94 10.28 7.36
N ARG A 249 -21.04 11.58 7.68
CA ARG A 249 -20.58 12.65 6.78
C ARG A 249 -19.07 12.59 6.56
N ALA A 250 -18.28 12.29 7.59
CA ALA A 250 -16.85 12.10 7.43
C ALA A 250 -16.54 10.94 6.47
N LEU A 251 -17.21 9.79 6.61
CA LEU A 251 -17.07 8.68 5.66
C LEU A 251 -17.50 9.07 4.23
N ASP A 252 -18.55 9.86 4.06
CA ASP A 252 -18.93 10.35 2.74
C ASP A 252 -17.83 11.23 2.11
N PHE A 253 -17.21 12.13 2.88
CA PHE A 253 -16.15 13.01 2.36
C PHE A 253 -14.79 12.29 2.17
N TRP A 254 -14.49 11.26 2.95
CA TRP A 254 -13.22 10.53 2.86
C TRP A 254 -13.29 9.35 1.88
N PHE A 255 -14.34 8.54 1.95
CA PHE A 255 -14.50 7.35 1.10
C PHE A 255 -15.52 7.58 -0.02
N GLY A 256 -16.71 8.05 0.35
CA GLY A 256 -17.83 8.25 -0.57
C GLY A 256 -17.53 9.20 -1.73
N TRP A 257 -16.67 10.20 -1.50
CA TRP A 257 -16.29 11.19 -2.52
C TRP A 257 -15.79 10.54 -3.81
N TYR A 258 -15.09 9.40 -3.70
CA TYR A 258 -14.62 8.63 -4.84
C TYR A 258 -15.41 7.34 -5.05
N ALA A 259 -15.82 6.66 -3.97
CA ALA A 259 -16.52 5.37 -4.06
C ALA A 259 -17.96 5.49 -4.63
N ASP A 260 -18.70 6.56 -4.29
CA ASP A 260 -20.07 6.75 -4.77
C ASP A 260 -20.10 7.06 -6.27
N PRO A 261 -19.26 7.97 -6.84
CA PRO A 261 -19.23 8.20 -8.27
C PRO A 261 -18.92 6.94 -9.08
N ILE A 262 -17.88 6.18 -8.71
CA ILE A 262 -17.47 5.00 -9.47
C ILE A 262 -18.45 3.82 -9.34
N THR A 263 -19.33 3.83 -8.33
CA THR A 263 -20.33 2.78 -8.10
C THR A 263 -21.71 3.17 -8.67
N TYR A 264 -22.15 4.40 -8.44
CA TYR A 264 -23.51 4.86 -8.73
C TYR A 264 -23.59 5.98 -9.77
N GLY A 265 -22.48 6.62 -10.12
CA GLY A 265 -22.44 7.71 -11.09
C GLY A 265 -22.71 9.10 -10.49
N SER A 266 -22.70 9.27 -9.17
CA SER A 266 -22.92 10.58 -8.52
C SER A 266 -22.17 10.67 -7.18
N TYR A 267 -21.85 11.89 -6.76
CA TYR A 267 -21.27 12.15 -5.44
C TYR A 267 -22.26 11.86 -4.30
N PRO A 268 -21.80 11.66 -3.05
CA PRO A 268 -22.68 11.55 -1.90
C PRO A 268 -23.61 12.78 -1.78
N GLU A 269 -24.85 12.56 -1.36
CA GLU A 269 -25.85 13.63 -1.19
C GLU A 269 -25.38 14.69 -0.18
N SER A 270 -24.74 14.25 0.90
CA SER A 270 -24.16 15.13 1.93
C SER A 270 -23.12 16.08 1.34
N MET A 271 -22.26 15.59 0.43
CA MET A 271 -21.30 16.44 -0.28
C MET A 271 -21.99 17.42 -1.22
N GLN A 272 -22.97 16.97 -2.00
CA GLN A 272 -23.70 17.84 -2.92
C GLN A 272 -24.37 19.01 -2.18
N SER A 273 -25.01 18.71 -1.04
CA SER A 273 -25.69 19.71 -0.21
C SER A 273 -24.71 20.68 0.48
N ILE A 274 -23.62 20.18 1.07
CA ILE A 274 -22.70 21.00 1.87
C ILE A 274 -21.74 21.81 1.00
N VAL A 275 -21.25 21.22 -0.10
CA VAL A 275 -20.25 21.85 -0.96
C VAL A 275 -20.90 22.79 -1.96
N GLY A 276 -22.11 22.47 -2.43
CA GLY A 276 -22.87 23.30 -3.36
C GLY A 276 -22.15 23.45 -4.70
N ASP A 277 -22.16 24.66 -5.26
CA ASP A 277 -21.63 24.92 -6.60
C ASP A 277 -20.11 24.78 -6.73
N ARG A 278 -19.38 24.63 -5.61
CA ARG A 278 -17.94 24.30 -5.64
C ARG A 278 -17.70 22.85 -6.04
N LEU A 279 -18.69 21.97 -5.93
CA LEU A 279 -18.59 20.57 -6.35
C LEU A 279 -19.01 20.46 -7.83
N PRO A 280 -18.10 20.06 -8.74
CA PRO A 280 -18.46 19.89 -10.14
C PRO A 280 -19.63 18.91 -10.33
N LYS A 281 -20.48 19.17 -11.31
CA LYS A 281 -21.65 18.32 -11.61
C LYS A 281 -21.32 17.39 -12.77
N PHE A 282 -21.49 16.08 -12.57
CA PHE A 282 -21.42 15.13 -13.68
C PHE A 282 -22.60 15.35 -14.64
N THR A 283 -22.29 15.56 -15.92
CA THR A 283 -23.28 15.49 -16.99
C THR A 283 -23.90 14.10 -17.07
N LYS A 284 -25.08 13.97 -17.70
CA LYS A 284 -25.73 12.65 -17.90
C LYS A 284 -24.79 11.61 -18.53
N ALA A 285 -24.01 12.02 -19.53
CA ALA A 285 -23.03 11.15 -20.17
C ALA A 285 -21.91 10.74 -19.20
N GLN A 286 -21.39 11.67 -18.40
CA GLN A 286 -20.36 11.36 -17.41
C GLN A 286 -20.88 10.44 -16.30
N LYS A 287 -22.12 10.60 -15.83
CA LYS A 287 -22.72 9.71 -14.82
C LYS A 287 -22.69 8.25 -15.28
N GLU A 288 -23.15 7.99 -16.50
CA GLU A 288 -23.11 6.65 -17.09
C GLU A 288 -21.67 6.18 -17.36
N PHE A 289 -20.79 7.10 -17.74
CA PHE A 289 -19.39 6.79 -18.02
C PHE A 289 -18.64 6.29 -16.78
N VAL A 290 -18.81 6.96 -15.63
CA VAL A 290 -18.10 6.65 -14.38
C VAL A 290 -18.77 5.55 -13.56
N LYS A 291 -20.08 5.32 -13.72
CA LYS A 291 -20.80 4.28 -12.97
C LYS A 291 -20.28 2.87 -13.25
N ALA A 292 -20.11 2.07 -12.21
CA ALA A 292 -19.60 0.69 -12.25
C ALA A 292 -18.24 0.56 -12.96
N SER A 293 -17.33 1.51 -12.72
CA SER A 293 -16.02 1.58 -13.38
C SER A 293 -14.93 0.81 -12.64
N TYR A 294 -15.19 -0.39 -12.12
CA TYR A 294 -14.14 -1.24 -11.53
C TYR A 294 -14.54 -2.71 -11.57
N ASP A 295 -13.55 -3.60 -11.51
CA ASP A 295 -13.72 -5.05 -11.26
C ASP A 295 -13.49 -5.38 -9.79
N PHE A 296 -12.62 -4.61 -9.13
CA PHE A 296 -12.33 -4.72 -7.70
C PHE A 296 -12.06 -3.32 -7.09
N LEU A 297 -12.19 -3.22 -5.77
CA LEU A 297 -11.74 -2.06 -5.00
C LEU A 297 -10.47 -2.41 -4.22
N GLY A 298 -9.43 -1.60 -4.40
CA GLY A 298 -8.28 -1.56 -3.50
C GLY A 298 -8.64 -0.70 -2.29
N ILE A 299 -8.36 -1.19 -1.09
CA ILE A 299 -8.54 -0.43 0.16
C ILE A 299 -7.20 -0.30 0.85
N ASN A 300 -6.78 0.94 1.06
CA ASN A 300 -5.69 1.28 1.95
C ASN A 300 -6.29 1.62 3.31
N TYR A 301 -5.91 0.86 4.33
CA TYR A 301 -6.37 1.08 5.69
C TYR A 301 -5.17 1.12 6.62
N TYR A 302 -5.10 2.15 7.45
CA TYR A 302 -4.00 2.33 8.38
C TYR A 302 -4.47 2.39 9.84
N THR A 303 -5.57 3.09 10.12
CA THR A 303 -5.87 3.56 11.49
C THR A 303 -7.31 4.05 11.74
N THR A 304 -7.63 4.16 13.05
CA THR A 304 -8.61 5.04 13.71
C THR A 304 -7.94 5.69 14.94
N TYR A 305 -8.14 6.98 15.23
CA TYR A 305 -8.23 7.57 16.60
C TYR A 305 -7.46 6.95 17.85
N TYR A 306 -6.16 7.23 18.22
CA TYR A 306 -5.32 7.05 19.50
C TYR A 306 -3.78 6.65 19.41
N ALA A 307 -2.84 7.46 19.99
CA ALA A 307 -1.33 7.59 19.91
C ALA A 307 -0.38 6.56 19.18
N THR A 308 0.43 7.01 18.18
CA THR A 308 1.72 6.38 17.73
C THR A 308 2.82 7.44 17.47
N ALA A 309 3.96 7.07 16.87
CA ALA A 309 5.03 7.99 16.45
C ALA A 309 4.56 9.10 15.50
N LEU A 310 3.44 8.88 14.81
CA LEU A 310 2.71 9.91 14.09
C LEU A 310 1.45 10.26 14.87
N ASN A 311 1.16 11.57 14.99
CA ASN A 311 -0.02 12.07 15.71
C ASN A 311 -1.35 11.72 15.05
N TRP A 312 -1.33 11.21 13.81
CA TRP A 312 -2.51 10.82 13.04
C TRP A 312 -2.65 9.30 12.87
N LEU A 313 -1.61 8.51 13.15
CA LEU A 313 -1.58 7.06 12.95
C LEU A 313 -1.74 6.34 14.27
N TYR A 314 -2.70 5.43 14.38
CA TYR A 314 -3.20 4.84 15.62
C TYR A 314 -3.65 3.38 15.38
N ILE A 315 -3.26 2.43 16.25
CA ILE A 315 -3.47 0.99 15.96
C ILE A 315 -4.89 0.56 16.34
N TYR A 316 -5.77 0.39 15.33
CA TYR A 316 -7.16 -0.02 15.55
C TYR A 316 -7.61 -1.11 14.56
N PRO A 317 -7.25 -2.39 14.79
CA PRO A 317 -7.55 -3.47 13.86
C PRO A 317 -9.03 -3.70 13.58
N LYS A 318 -9.89 -3.48 14.59
CA LYS A 318 -11.35 -3.63 14.47
C LYS A 318 -11.92 -2.73 13.37
N GLY A 319 -11.36 -1.53 13.18
CA GLY A 319 -11.83 -0.60 12.17
C GLY A 319 -11.66 -1.12 10.74
N LEU A 320 -10.65 -1.97 10.47
CA LEU A 320 -10.52 -2.63 9.16
C LEU A 320 -11.73 -3.53 8.88
N ARG A 321 -12.14 -4.36 9.85
CA ARG A 321 -13.32 -5.20 9.70
C ARG A 321 -14.58 -4.35 9.50
N LEU A 322 -14.75 -3.30 10.30
CA LEU A 322 -15.94 -2.43 10.22
C LEU A 322 -16.02 -1.72 8.87
N LEU A 323 -14.91 -1.17 8.39
CA LEU A 323 -14.82 -0.56 7.06
C LEU A 323 -15.16 -1.58 5.97
N LEU A 324 -14.58 -2.77 6.01
CA LEU A 324 -14.83 -3.81 5.00
C LEU A 324 -16.29 -4.26 4.97
N LYS A 325 -16.95 -4.35 6.13
CA LYS A 325 -18.39 -4.62 6.22
C LYS A 325 -19.22 -3.47 5.66
N TYR A 326 -18.90 -2.24 6.04
CA TYR A 326 -19.53 -1.05 5.47
C TYR A 326 -19.41 -1.04 3.94
N VAL A 327 -18.23 -1.35 3.40
CA VAL A 327 -18.03 -1.43 1.95
C VAL A 327 -18.89 -2.53 1.32
N LYS A 328 -18.93 -3.70 1.95
CA LYS A 328 -19.79 -4.81 1.51
C LYS A 328 -21.27 -4.39 1.45
N ASP A 329 -21.77 -3.77 2.52
CA ASP A 329 -23.19 -3.50 2.72
C ASP A 329 -23.66 -2.30 1.88
N LYS A 330 -22.83 -1.26 1.73
CA LYS A 330 -23.16 -0.08 0.92
C LYS A 330 -22.91 -0.35 -0.57
N TYR A 331 -21.73 -0.85 -0.95
CA TYR A 331 -21.25 -0.84 -2.35
C TYR A 331 -21.41 -2.18 -3.10
N GLN A 332 -22.52 -2.89 -2.90
CA GLN A 332 -22.89 -4.10 -3.65
C GLN A 332 -21.91 -5.30 -3.48
N ASN A 333 -21.28 -5.43 -2.31
CA ASN A 333 -20.32 -6.49 -1.97
C ASN A 333 -19.27 -6.75 -3.08
N PRO A 334 -18.43 -5.74 -3.40
CA PRO A 334 -17.46 -5.83 -4.47
C PRO A 334 -16.31 -6.77 -4.09
N ILE A 335 -15.53 -7.19 -5.08
CA ILE A 335 -14.23 -7.84 -4.80
C ILE A 335 -13.30 -6.79 -4.20
N ILE A 336 -12.62 -7.14 -3.11
CA ILE A 336 -11.71 -6.24 -2.40
C ILE A 336 -10.30 -6.81 -2.33
N TYR A 337 -9.31 -5.95 -2.52
CA TYR A 337 -7.93 -6.18 -2.10
C TYR A 337 -7.56 -5.14 -1.05
N VAL A 338 -7.01 -5.55 0.09
CA VAL A 338 -6.38 -4.59 1.01
C VAL A 338 -5.02 -4.24 0.42
N THR A 339 -4.92 -3.11 -0.28
CA THR A 339 -3.75 -2.76 -1.11
C THR A 339 -2.62 -2.10 -0.34
N GLU A 340 -2.90 -1.58 0.86
CA GLU A 340 -1.93 -1.15 1.85
C GLU A 340 -2.50 -1.31 3.27
N ASN A 341 -1.69 -1.84 4.17
CA ASN A 341 -1.92 -1.83 5.61
C ASN A 341 -0.56 -1.91 6.31
N GLY A 342 -0.27 -1.00 7.23
CA GLY A 342 1.08 -0.83 7.75
C GLY A 342 1.19 0.10 8.95
N VAL A 343 2.33 0.09 9.61
CA VAL A 343 2.63 1.01 10.72
C VAL A 343 4.03 1.58 10.63
N ALA A 344 4.12 2.90 10.83
CA ALA A 344 5.36 3.64 10.89
C ALA A 344 6.04 3.48 12.26
N GLU A 345 7.36 3.40 12.27
CA GLU A 345 8.18 3.65 13.45
C GLU A 345 9.12 4.82 13.18
N ALA A 346 9.41 5.63 14.21
CA ALA A 346 10.34 6.74 14.07
C ALA A 346 11.75 6.23 13.69
N ASN A 347 12.39 6.90 12.74
CA ASN A 347 13.76 6.62 12.37
C ASN A 347 14.70 7.23 13.42
N ASN A 348 15.23 6.39 14.32
CA ASN A 348 16.23 6.80 15.29
C ASN A 348 17.61 6.28 14.91
N ALA A 349 18.44 7.16 14.33
CA ALA A 349 19.78 6.83 13.87
C ALA A 349 20.77 6.49 15.01
N SER A 350 20.43 6.80 16.26
CA SER A 350 21.27 6.48 17.43
C SER A 350 21.13 5.02 17.86
N ILE A 351 20.11 4.30 17.39
CA ILE A 351 19.88 2.89 17.72
C ILE A 351 20.68 2.00 16.76
N PRO A 352 21.48 1.04 17.24
CA PRO A 352 22.17 0.08 16.39
C PRO A 352 21.18 -0.73 15.54
N ILE A 353 21.55 -1.06 14.28
CA ILE A 353 20.68 -1.79 13.35
C ILE A 353 20.15 -3.10 13.97
N LYS A 354 20.97 -3.82 14.73
CA LYS A 354 20.57 -5.08 15.41
C LYS A 354 19.38 -4.90 16.37
N GLU A 355 19.22 -3.70 16.93
CA GLU A 355 18.07 -3.34 17.77
C GLU A 355 16.94 -2.72 16.93
N ALA A 356 17.27 -1.87 15.94
CA ALA A 356 16.27 -1.24 15.08
C ALA A 356 15.43 -2.24 14.24
N ILE A 357 15.95 -3.44 13.98
CA ILE A 357 15.21 -4.50 13.28
C ILE A 357 14.23 -5.28 14.18
N LYS A 358 14.21 -5.04 15.50
CA LYS A 358 13.32 -5.71 16.46
C LYS A 358 11.99 -4.97 16.61
N ASP A 359 11.18 -5.02 15.56
CA ASP A 359 9.95 -4.24 15.40
C ASP A 359 8.69 -4.92 15.94
N SER A 360 8.66 -5.21 17.24
CA SER A 360 7.55 -5.93 17.86
C SER A 360 6.18 -5.24 17.72
N ILE A 361 6.16 -3.90 17.61
CA ILE A 361 4.94 -3.11 17.36
C ILE A 361 4.33 -3.49 16.00
N ARG A 362 5.16 -3.60 14.95
CA ARG A 362 4.72 -3.97 13.60
C ARG A 362 4.20 -5.40 13.54
N ILE A 363 4.80 -6.33 14.29
CA ILE A 363 4.27 -7.70 14.43
C ILE A 363 2.87 -7.68 15.04
N ARG A 364 2.68 -6.99 16.18
CA ARG A 364 1.36 -6.87 16.82
C ARG A 364 0.33 -6.20 15.91
N TYR A 365 0.76 -5.20 15.15
CA TYR A 365 -0.07 -4.54 14.15
C TYR A 365 -0.59 -5.55 13.11
N TYR A 366 0.30 -6.29 12.45
CA TYR A 366 -0.10 -7.24 11.41
C TYR A 366 -0.94 -8.40 11.96
N ASP A 367 -0.57 -8.98 13.10
CA ASP A 367 -1.35 -10.04 13.73
C ASP A 367 -2.80 -9.59 14.01
N GLY A 368 -2.97 -8.41 14.61
CA GLY A 368 -4.31 -7.86 14.89
C GLY A 368 -5.13 -7.56 13.64
N HIS A 369 -4.52 -6.94 12.62
CA HIS A 369 -5.22 -6.57 11.39
C HIS A 369 -5.56 -7.79 10.54
N LEU A 370 -4.67 -8.77 10.42
CA LEU A 370 -4.96 -10.02 9.72
C LEU A 370 -6.05 -10.84 10.42
N LYS A 371 -6.09 -10.88 11.76
CA LYS A 371 -7.22 -11.49 12.49
C LYS A 371 -8.55 -10.78 12.21
N SER A 372 -8.53 -9.45 12.18
CA SER A 372 -9.71 -8.64 11.86
C SER A 372 -10.16 -8.83 10.41
N LEU A 373 -9.21 -8.94 9.48
CA LEU A 373 -9.45 -9.24 8.08
C LEU A 373 -10.08 -10.63 7.89
N LEU A 374 -9.52 -11.65 8.54
CA LEU A 374 -10.08 -13.00 8.53
C LEU A 374 -11.53 -12.99 9.02
N GLN A 375 -11.83 -12.23 10.06
CA GLN A 375 -13.20 -12.11 10.55
C GLN A 375 -14.10 -11.35 9.56
N ALA A 376 -13.61 -10.34 8.84
CA ALA A 376 -14.38 -9.70 7.77
C ALA A 376 -14.73 -10.68 6.63
N ILE A 377 -13.78 -11.55 6.26
CA ILE A 377 -14.01 -12.62 5.28
C ILE A 377 -15.08 -13.59 5.78
N LYS A 378 -15.01 -14.01 7.05
CA LYS A 378 -16.04 -14.85 7.68
C LYS A 378 -17.41 -14.17 7.75
N ASP A 379 -17.45 -12.85 7.86
CA ASP A 379 -18.67 -12.03 7.77
C ASP A 379 -19.19 -11.85 6.32
N GLY A 380 -18.59 -12.53 5.33
CA GLY A 380 -19.06 -12.58 3.94
C GLY A 380 -18.50 -11.48 3.03
N VAL A 381 -17.50 -10.72 3.48
CA VAL A 381 -16.80 -9.74 2.64
C VAL A 381 -15.89 -10.46 1.64
N LYS A 382 -15.98 -10.11 0.35
CA LYS A 382 -15.20 -10.75 -0.73
C LYS A 382 -13.77 -10.21 -0.85
N VAL A 383 -12.96 -10.39 0.19
CA VAL A 383 -11.53 -10.04 0.14
C VAL A 383 -10.73 -11.13 -0.56
N LYS A 384 -9.85 -10.74 -1.50
CA LYS A 384 -9.02 -11.66 -2.29
C LYS A 384 -7.52 -11.52 -2.07
N GLY A 385 -7.07 -10.45 -1.42
CA GLY A 385 -5.67 -10.32 -1.05
C GLY A 385 -5.40 -9.21 -0.05
N TYR A 386 -4.18 -9.24 0.49
CA TYR A 386 -3.65 -8.33 1.49
C TYR A 386 -2.22 -7.96 1.15
N TYR A 387 -1.91 -6.66 1.17
CA TYR A 387 -0.60 -6.11 0.87
C TYR A 387 -0.08 -5.31 2.06
N ALA A 388 1.02 -5.77 2.64
CA ALA A 388 1.72 -5.07 3.70
C ALA A 388 2.38 -3.78 3.15
N TRP A 389 2.08 -2.64 3.78
CA TRP A 389 2.83 -1.40 3.55
C TRP A 389 3.89 -1.23 4.65
N SER A 390 5.17 -1.21 4.33
CA SER A 390 5.80 -1.36 3.00
C SER A 390 6.78 -2.52 2.99
N PHE A 391 7.26 -2.91 1.80
CA PHE A 391 8.30 -3.93 1.73
C PHE A 391 9.65 -3.42 2.26
N PHE A 392 9.97 -2.16 2.01
CA PHE A 392 11.21 -1.48 2.42
C PHE A 392 10.93 -0.21 3.18
N ASP A 393 11.84 0.18 4.08
CA ASP A 393 11.90 1.58 4.48
C ASP A 393 12.19 2.43 3.23
N ASP A 394 11.34 3.42 2.97
CA ASP A 394 11.38 4.25 1.76
C ASP A 394 11.19 5.74 2.10
N PHE A 395 10.92 6.56 1.09
CA PHE A 395 10.68 8.00 1.23
C PHE A 395 9.20 8.23 1.49
N GLU A 396 8.85 8.58 2.73
CA GLU A 396 7.46 8.70 3.19
C GLU A 396 6.95 10.13 3.00
N TRP A 397 6.94 10.58 1.75
CA TRP A 397 6.32 11.83 1.31
C TRP A 397 6.77 13.05 2.12
N ASP A 398 5.85 13.73 2.80
CA ASP A 398 6.11 14.91 3.63
C ASP A 398 6.93 14.59 4.89
N ALA A 399 6.96 13.32 5.34
CA ALA A 399 7.81 12.87 6.43
C ALA A 399 9.24 12.50 5.96
N GLY A 400 9.49 12.42 4.66
CA GLY A 400 10.79 12.00 4.10
C GLY A 400 11.27 10.67 4.68
N TYR A 401 12.54 10.59 5.13
CA TYR A 401 13.10 9.39 5.75
C TYR A 401 13.04 9.40 7.29
N THR A 402 12.19 10.26 7.89
CA THR A 402 12.10 10.40 9.36
C THR A 402 11.32 9.27 10.03
N VAL A 403 10.57 8.49 9.25
CA VAL A 403 9.84 7.31 9.70
C VAL A 403 10.12 6.12 8.78
N ARG A 404 9.74 4.93 9.25
CA ARG A 404 10.05 3.65 8.62
C ARG A 404 8.83 2.74 8.66
N PHE A 405 8.22 2.42 7.51
CA PHE A 405 7.12 1.46 7.40
C PHE A 405 7.56 0.04 7.04
N GLY A 406 8.76 -0.10 6.47
CA GLY A 406 9.22 -1.35 5.85
C GLY A 406 9.22 -2.53 6.80
N ILE A 407 8.85 -3.72 6.30
CA ILE A 407 9.21 -4.99 6.94
C ILE A 407 10.69 -5.35 6.71
N THR A 408 11.35 -4.65 5.79
CA THR A 408 12.79 -4.72 5.55
C THR A 408 13.43 -3.36 5.83
N TYR A 409 14.37 -3.35 6.78
CA TYR A 409 15.15 -2.17 7.11
C TYR A 409 16.09 -1.80 5.97
N VAL A 410 16.16 -0.51 5.64
CA VAL A 410 17.12 0.03 4.66
C VAL A 410 18.13 0.94 5.36
N ASP A 411 19.41 0.57 5.26
CA ASP A 411 20.52 1.39 5.71
C ASP A 411 20.90 2.41 4.63
N PHE A 412 20.24 3.55 4.66
CA PHE A 412 20.47 4.65 3.71
C PHE A 412 21.90 5.21 3.75
N LYS A 413 22.66 4.98 4.83
CA LYS A 413 24.05 5.47 4.97
C LYS A 413 25.07 4.46 4.47
N ASN A 414 24.69 3.19 4.32
CA ASN A 414 25.60 2.11 3.94
C ASN A 414 25.13 1.41 2.66
N ASN A 415 25.28 2.11 1.54
CA ASN A 415 24.95 1.60 0.20
C ASN A 415 23.55 0.97 0.12
N VAL A 416 22.57 1.61 0.78
CA VAL A 416 21.16 1.17 0.83
C VAL A 416 21.00 -0.31 1.18
N LYS A 417 21.82 -0.84 2.10
CA LYS A 417 21.78 -2.28 2.42
C LYS A 417 20.46 -2.68 3.10
N ARG A 418 19.95 -3.86 2.74
CA ARG A 418 18.69 -4.43 3.24
C ARG A 418 18.90 -5.38 4.41
N TYR A 419 18.08 -5.26 5.45
CA TYR A 419 18.04 -6.17 6.60
C TYR A 419 16.59 -6.54 6.92
N LEU A 420 16.25 -7.83 6.87
CA LEU A 420 14.89 -8.27 7.24
C LEU A 420 14.63 -7.94 8.71
N LYS A 421 13.52 -7.25 8.99
CA LYS A 421 13.06 -7.00 10.36
C LYS A 421 12.38 -8.25 10.92
N TYR A 422 12.12 -8.26 12.23
CA TYR A 422 11.45 -9.37 12.89
C TYR A 422 10.03 -9.58 12.34
N SER A 423 9.35 -8.51 11.91
CA SER A 423 8.09 -8.59 11.18
C SER A 423 8.18 -9.35 9.85
N ALA A 424 9.28 -9.25 9.09
CA ALA A 424 9.47 -10.04 7.88
C ALA A 424 9.66 -11.54 8.19
N TYR A 425 10.37 -11.88 9.27
CA TYR A 425 10.49 -13.27 9.72
C TYR A 425 9.18 -13.82 10.27
N TRP A 426 8.43 -13.02 11.02
CA TRP A 426 7.09 -13.38 11.46
C TRP A 426 6.16 -13.64 10.27
N LEU A 427 6.16 -12.74 9.27
CA LEU A 427 5.35 -12.89 8.07
C LEU A 427 5.76 -14.12 7.28
N LYS A 428 7.07 -14.40 7.19
CA LYS A 428 7.57 -15.64 6.61
C LYS A 428 6.95 -16.85 7.30
N MET A 429 7.06 -16.94 8.63
CA MET A 429 6.47 -18.05 9.38
C MET A 429 4.95 -18.16 9.19
N PHE A 430 4.25 -17.03 9.08
CA PHE A 430 2.81 -17.00 8.82
C PHE A 430 2.46 -17.59 7.45
N LEU A 431 3.36 -17.43 6.46
CA LEU A 431 3.17 -17.87 5.09
C LEU A 431 3.70 -19.28 4.76
N LEU A 432 4.39 -19.94 5.70
CA LEU A 432 5.05 -21.25 5.50
C LEU A 432 4.07 -22.43 5.42
N HIS A 433 3.10 -22.46 4.50
CA HIS A 433 2.20 -23.62 4.32
C HIS A 433 1.67 -23.77 2.90
#